data_AF-A0A074J8M2-F1
#
_entry.id   AF-A0A074J8M2-F1
#
_cell.length_a   1.000
_cell.length_b   1.000
_cell.length_c   1.000
_cell.angle_alpha   90.00
_cell.angle_beta   90.00
_cell.angle_gamma   90.00
#
_symmetry.space_group_name_H-M   'P 1'
#
loop_
_entity.id
_entity.type
_entity.pdbx_description
1 polymer ?
#
loop_
_entity_poly.entity_id
_entity_poly.type
_entity_poly.pdbx_seq_one_letter_code
_entity_poly.pdbx_strand_id
1 'polypeptide(L)'
;MANREIWGFEIPTSPSGKNIWPKALKREAVRRIDEEGASPGEIAAELDAHECLVRKWHVAARRARGDAILDNGPAFAEIKLRPDARPIEARPSNPDQARIVVGAVCIEFPISIDEDSLVKLVRAAGTAS
;
A
#
# COMPACT_ATOMS: atom_id res chain seq x y z
N MET A 1 -29.35 -14.69 22.12
CA MET A 1 -28.60 -14.02 21.04
C MET A 1 -28.29 -12.63 21.55
N ALA A 2 -27.01 -12.30 21.75
CA ALA A 2 -26.62 -11.00 22.28
C ALA A 2 -26.39 -10.06 21.08
N ASN A 3 -27.36 -9.20 20.78
CA ASN A 3 -27.11 -8.09 19.87
C ASN A 3 -26.27 -7.07 20.61
N ARG A 4 -25.07 -6.81 20.10
CA ARG A 4 -24.22 -5.71 20.56
C ARG A 4 -24.48 -4.50 19.69
N GLU A 5 -24.57 -3.33 20.30
CA GLU A 5 -24.67 -2.07 19.58
C GLU A 5 -23.32 -1.35 19.60
N ILE A 6 -22.84 -0.90 18.43
CA ILE A 6 -21.66 -0.04 18.32
C ILE A 6 -21.96 1.07 17.32
N TRP A 7 -21.68 2.32 17.70
CA TRP A 7 -21.96 3.51 16.87
C TRP A 7 -23.41 3.60 16.36
N GLY A 8 -24.38 3.08 17.13
CA GLY A 8 -25.79 3.05 16.71
C GLY A 8 -26.15 1.91 15.76
N PHE A 9 -25.23 0.96 15.49
CA PHE A 9 -25.49 -0.21 14.65
C PHE A 9 -25.59 -1.47 15.49
N GLU A 10 -26.68 -2.22 15.30
CA GLU A 10 -26.80 -3.57 15.84
C GLU A 10 -25.88 -4.54 15.08
N ILE A 11 -25.10 -5.30 15.84
CA ILE A 11 -24.21 -6.35 15.35
C ILE A 11 -24.78 -7.68 15.82
N PRO A 12 -25.63 -8.33 14.99
CA PRO A 12 -26.14 -9.63 15.32
C PRO A 12 -25.04 -10.68 15.28
N THR A 13 -25.17 -11.68 16.15
CA THR A 13 -24.31 -12.87 16.13
C THR A 13 -25.01 -13.99 15.37
N SER A 14 -24.29 -14.67 14.48
CA SER A 14 -24.78 -15.89 13.84
C SER A 14 -25.02 -17.00 14.88
N PRO A 15 -25.76 -18.07 14.53
CA PRO A 15 -25.88 -19.26 15.38
C PRO A 15 -24.53 -19.91 15.73
N SER A 16 -23.49 -19.67 14.91
CA SER A 16 -22.12 -20.11 15.14
C SER A 16 -21.26 -19.16 15.98
N GLY A 17 -21.86 -18.10 16.54
CA GLY A 17 -21.19 -17.12 17.40
C GLY A 17 -20.34 -16.08 16.66
N LYS A 18 -20.42 -15.99 15.33
CA LYS A 18 -19.67 -14.99 14.55
C LYS A 18 -20.47 -13.70 14.42
N ASN A 19 -19.80 -12.57 14.57
CA ASN A 19 -20.41 -11.26 14.33
C ASN A 19 -20.80 -11.10 12.86
N ILE A 20 -22.04 -10.68 12.63
CA ILE A 20 -22.57 -10.32 11.32
C ILE A 20 -22.47 -8.80 11.21
N TRP A 21 -21.48 -8.34 10.46
CA TRP A 21 -21.18 -6.92 10.30
C TRP A 21 -22.11 -6.27 9.26
N PRO A 22 -23.01 -5.34 9.67
CA PRO A 22 -23.94 -4.69 8.75
C PRO A 22 -23.22 -3.88 7.66
N LYS A 23 -23.83 -3.79 6.48
CA LYS A 23 -23.26 -3.02 5.35
C LYS A 23 -23.10 -1.53 5.69
N ALA A 24 -24.02 -0.96 6.47
CA ALA A 24 -23.97 0.43 6.91
C ALA A 24 -22.77 0.68 7.84
N LEU A 25 -22.53 -0.21 8.82
CA LEU A 25 -21.37 -0.16 9.70
C LEU A 25 -20.06 -0.23 8.91
N LYS A 26 -19.94 -1.15 7.94
CA LYS A 26 -18.74 -1.26 7.09
C LYS A 26 -18.49 0.03 6.31
N ARG A 27 -19.54 0.69 5.84
CA ARG A 27 -19.44 1.97 5.12
C ARG A 27 -18.97 3.08 6.06
N GLU A 28 -19.52 3.13 7.27
CA GLU A 28 -19.12 4.12 8.28
C GLU A 28 -17.65 3.93 8.69
N ALA A 29 -17.21 2.68 8.90
CA ALA A 29 -15.80 2.38 9.17
C ALA A 29 -14.87 2.89 8.06
N VAL A 30 -15.25 2.69 6.79
CA VAL A 30 -14.47 3.21 5.64
C VAL A 30 -14.53 4.73 5.58
N ARG A 31 -15.68 5.34 5.86
CA ARG A 31 -15.85 6.79 5.88
C ARG A 31 -14.89 7.44 6.87
N ARG A 32 -14.80 6.93 8.10
CA ARG A 32 -13.87 7.45 9.12
C ARG A 32 -12.40 7.29 8.71
N ILE A 33 -12.04 6.20 8.02
CA ILE A 33 -10.68 6.03 7.50
C ILE A 33 -10.37 7.07 6.41
N ASP A 34 -11.28 7.26 5.44
CA ASP A 34 -11.05 8.11 4.27
C ASP A 34 -11.20 9.61 4.59
N GLU A 35 -12.17 9.99 5.44
CA GLU A 35 -12.53 11.39 5.71
C GLU A 35 -11.94 11.93 7.01
N GLU A 36 -11.84 11.09 8.05
CA GLU A 36 -11.38 11.51 9.38
C GLU A 36 -9.92 11.12 9.64
N GLY A 37 -9.31 10.35 8.73
CA GLY A 37 -7.92 9.90 8.85
C GLY A 37 -7.69 8.83 9.93
N ALA A 38 -8.76 8.19 10.41
CA ALA A 38 -8.65 7.14 11.43
C ALA A 38 -7.85 5.94 10.91
N SER A 39 -6.99 5.37 11.75
CA SER A 39 -6.27 4.16 11.40
C SER A 39 -7.19 2.93 11.44
N PRO A 40 -6.97 1.91 10.59
CA PRO A 40 -7.71 0.65 10.67
C PRO A 40 -7.62 -0.03 12.05
N GLY A 41 -6.52 0.19 12.79
CA GLY A 41 -6.31 -0.36 14.12
C GLY A 41 -7.21 0.26 15.18
N GLU A 42 -7.38 1.59 15.17
CA GLU A 42 -8.30 2.30 16.08
C GLU A 42 -9.74 1.86 15.85
N ILE A 43 -10.17 1.82 14.59
CA ILE A 43 -11.50 1.33 14.21
C ILE A 43 -11.73 -0.12 14.65
N ALA A 44 -10.71 -0.97 14.50
CA ALA A 44 -10.80 -2.36 14.92
C ALA A 44 -10.93 -2.50 16.44
N ALA A 45 -10.21 -1.67 17.22
CA ALA A 45 -10.31 -1.64 18.68
C ALA A 45 -11.70 -1.21 19.15
N GLU A 46 -12.28 -0.16 18.56
CA GLU A 46 -13.65 0.28 18.88
C GLU A 46 -14.70 -0.78 18.55
N LEU A 47 -14.51 -1.47 17.42
CA LEU A 47 -15.41 -2.54 16.99
C LEU A 47 -15.17 -3.86 17.73
N ASP A 48 -14.09 -4.00 18.50
CA ASP A 48 -13.61 -5.28 19.05
C ASP A 48 -13.53 -6.35 17.93
N ALA A 49 -12.93 -5.94 16.82
CA ALA A 49 -12.74 -6.74 15.63
C ALA A 49 -11.25 -6.88 15.33
N HIS A 50 -10.90 -7.88 14.53
CA HIS A 50 -9.53 -8.02 14.07
C HIS A 50 -9.25 -6.97 12.97
N GLU A 51 -8.13 -6.25 13.07
CA GLU A 51 -7.74 -5.17 12.14
C GLU A 51 -7.76 -5.59 10.66
N CYS A 52 -7.24 -6.77 10.34
CA CYS A 52 -7.31 -7.37 9.01
C CYS A 52 -8.73 -7.35 8.39
N LEU A 53 -9.79 -7.47 9.20
CA LEU A 53 -11.17 -7.39 8.71
C LEU A 53 -11.53 -5.98 8.24
N VAL A 54 -11.15 -4.95 9.00
CA VAL A 54 -11.38 -3.54 8.67
C VAL A 54 -10.60 -3.16 7.41
N ARG A 55 -9.33 -3.59 7.30
CA ARG A 55 -8.52 -3.40 6.08
C ARG A 55 -9.19 -4.00 4.84
N LYS A 56 -9.80 -5.19 4.96
CA LYS A 56 -10.55 -5.80 3.85
C LYS A 56 -11.76 -4.98 3.43
N TRP A 57 -12.46 -4.34 4.36
CA TRP A 57 -13.58 -3.45 4.03
C TRP A 57 -13.11 -2.20 3.29
N HIS A 58 -12.02 -1.59 3.75
CA HIS A 58 -11.39 -0.45 3.09
C HIS A 58 -10.95 -0.77 1.65
N VAL A 59 -10.23 -1.89 1.47
CA VAL A 59 -9.84 -2.39 0.15
C VAL A 59 -11.07 -2.65 -0.73
N ALA A 60 -12.11 -3.31 -0.22
CA ALA A 60 -13.31 -3.58 -0.99
C ALA A 60 -14.04 -2.29 -1.42
N ALA A 61 -14.08 -1.28 -0.56
CA ALA A 61 -14.68 0.01 -0.88
C ALA A 61 -13.89 0.76 -1.96
N ARG A 62 -12.55 0.75 -1.87
CA ARG A 62 -11.67 1.30 -2.93
C ARG A 62 -11.89 0.62 -4.28
N ARG A 63 -11.96 -0.72 -4.31
CA ARG A 63 -12.29 -1.49 -5.54
C ARG A 63 -13.63 -1.06 -6.12
N ALA A 64 -14.65 -0.89 -5.27
CA ALA A 64 -15.99 -0.53 -5.71
C ALA A 64 -16.07 0.90 -6.29
N ARG A 65 -15.21 1.83 -5.84
CA ARG A 65 -15.10 3.19 -6.40
C ARG A 65 -14.34 3.24 -7.73
N GLY A 66 -13.70 2.14 -8.14
CA GLY A 66 -12.80 2.16 -9.28
C GLY A 66 -11.48 2.87 -8.97
N ASP A 67 -11.16 3.10 -7.69
CA ASP A 67 -9.82 3.50 -7.31
C ASP A 67 -8.89 2.42 -7.84
N ALA A 68 -7.90 2.81 -8.64
CA ALA A 68 -6.81 1.92 -8.98
C ALA A 68 -6.21 1.48 -7.65
N ILE A 69 -6.58 0.28 -7.22
CA ILE A 69 -5.77 -0.48 -6.30
C ILE A 69 -4.54 -0.73 -7.14
N LEU A 70 -3.57 0.18 -6.99
CA LEU A 70 -2.17 -0.16 -7.04
C LEU A 70 -2.08 -1.34 -6.07
N ASP A 71 -2.36 -2.52 -6.61
CA ASP A 71 -1.84 -3.74 -6.08
C ASP A 71 -0.38 -3.38 -5.99
N ASN A 72 0.15 -3.33 -4.77
CA ASN A 72 1.59 -3.27 -4.60
C ASN A 72 2.07 -4.63 -5.12
N GLY A 73 2.02 -4.81 -6.45
CA GLY A 73 2.94 -5.65 -7.17
C GLY A 73 4.34 -5.29 -6.68
N PRO A 74 5.29 -6.23 -6.81
CA PRO A 74 6.57 -6.10 -6.17
C PRO A 74 7.12 -4.68 -6.41
N ALA A 75 7.48 -3.99 -5.31
CA ALA A 75 7.92 -2.59 -5.34
C ALA A 75 9.11 -2.37 -6.30
N PHE A 76 9.71 -3.47 -6.76
CA PHE A 76 10.76 -3.55 -7.74
C PHE A 76 10.39 -4.61 -8.79
N ALA A 77 10.61 -4.31 -10.07
CA ALA A 77 10.54 -5.27 -11.15
C ALA A 77 11.96 -5.76 -11.48
N GLU A 78 12.15 -7.09 -11.58
CA GLU A 78 13.42 -7.67 -12.02
C GLU A 78 13.63 -7.36 -13.51
N ILE A 79 14.70 -6.62 -13.84
CA ILE A 79 15.10 -6.35 -15.22
C ILE A 79 16.21 -7.35 -15.58
N LYS A 80 15.88 -8.35 -16.40
CA LYS A 80 16.88 -9.25 -16.98
C LYS A 80 17.52 -8.60 -18.19
N LEU A 81 18.74 -8.11 -18.03
CA LEU A 81 19.55 -7.61 -19.14
C LEU A 81 20.04 -8.76 -19.99
N ARG A 82 20.02 -8.58 -21.30
CA ARG A 82 20.67 -9.52 -22.21
C ARG A 82 22.20 -9.35 -22.10
N PRO A 83 22.98 -10.43 -22.19
CA PRO A 83 24.44 -10.37 -22.07
C PRO A 83 25.14 -9.60 -23.20
N ASP A 84 24.42 -9.22 -24.26
CA ASP A 84 24.90 -8.41 -25.38
C ASP A 84 24.56 -6.91 -25.25
N ALA A 85 24.06 -6.47 -24.09
CA ALA A 85 23.73 -5.07 -23.86
C ALA A 85 24.99 -4.19 -23.93
N ARG A 86 24.95 -3.17 -24.80
CA ARG A 86 26.06 -2.23 -24.96
C ARG A 86 26.15 -1.32 -23.74
N PRO A 87 27.37 -0.95 -23.30
CA PRO A 87 27.55 0.04 -22.24
C PRO A 87 26.82 1.33 -22.58
N ILE A 88 26.09 1.88 -21.61
CA ILE A 88 25.43 3.17 -21.78
C ILE A 88 26.49 4.25 -21.62
N GLU A 89 26.70 5.05 -22.66
CA GLU A 89 27.55 6.23 -22.56
C GLU A 89 26.88 7.28 -21.67
N ALA A 90 27.70 7.85 -20.80
CA ALA A 90 27.31 8.81 -19.80
C ALA A 90 27.02 10.19 -20.45
N ARG A 91 25.95 10.33 -21.25
CA ARG A 91 25.55 11.62 -21.87
C ARG A 91 25.03 12.63 -20.84
N PRO A 92 25.28 13.94 -20.99
CA PRO A 92 24.67 14.93 -20.10
C PRO A 92 23.15 14.97 -20.36
N SER A 93 22.36 14.54 -19.38
CA SER A 93 20.92 14.74 -19.33
C SER A 93 20.58 15.85 -18.33
N ASN A 94 19.35 16.36 -18.48
CA ASN A 94 18.68 17.41 -17.73
C ASN A 94 19.30 17.73 -16.34
N PRO A 95 19.66 19.01 -16.04
CA PRO A 95 20.27 19.39 -14.75
C PRO A 95 19.42 19.03 -13.51
N ASP A 96 18.13 18.78 -13.68
CA ASP A 96 17.23 18.39 -12.60
C ASP A 96 17.23 16.87 -12.31
N GLN A 97 18.07 16.10 -12.99
CA GLN A 97 18.15 14.65 -12.85
C GLN A 97 19.57 14.19 -12.47
N ALA A 98 19.62 13.29 -11.50
CA ALA A 98 20.79 12.52 -11.13
C ALA A 98 20.73 11.12 -11.76
N ARG A 99 21.88 10.48 -11.90
CA ARG A 99 21.98 9.15 -12.49
C ARG A 99 23.00 8.25 -11.82
N ILE A 100 22.74 6.95 -11.84
CA ILE A 100 23.66 5.88 -11.47
C ILE A 100 23.85 5.00 -12.69
N VAL A 101 25.08 4.89 -13.18
CA VAL A 101 25.43 4.05 -14.35
C VAL A 101 26.24 2.85 -13.88
N VAL A 102 25.74 1.65 -14.17
CA VAL A 102 26.41 0.37 -13.87
C VAL A 102 26.40 -0.50 -15.12
N GLY A 103 27.52 -0.53 -15.84
CA GLY A 103 27.66 -1.28 -17.09
C GLY A 103 26.68 -0.81 -18.17
N ALA A 104 25.70 -1.65 -18.49
CA ALA A 104 24.64 -1.35 -19.46
C ALA A 104 23.34 -0.82 -18.80
N VAL A 105 23.34 -0.59 -17.49
CA VAL A 105 22.20 -0.02 -16.75
C VAL A 105 22.47 1.45 -16.46
N CYS A 106 21.46 2.28 -16.73
CA CYS A 106 21.40 3.65 -16.25
C CYS A 106 20.10 3.82 -15.47
N ILE A 107 20.21 4.18 -14.21
CA ILE A 107 19.09 4.54 -13.35
C ILE A 107 19.07 6.07 -13.28
N GLU A 108 17.99 6.69 -13.72
CA GLU A 108 17.79 8.13 -13.65
C GLU A 108 16.73 8.46 -12.59
N PHE A 109 16.98 9.51 -11.80
CA PHE A 109 16.07 9.95 -10.74
C PHE A 109 16.19 11.46 -10.55
N PRO A 110 15.14 12.13 -10.01
CA PRO A 110 15.21 13.56 -9.73
C PRO A 110 16.30 13.87 -8.70
N ILE A 111 17.00 14.99 -8.86
CA ILE A 111 17.97 15.47 -7.84
C ILE A 111 17.28 15.83 -6.51
N SER A 112 15.96 16.04 -6.54
CA SER A 112 15.11 16.30 -5.39
C SER A 112 14.71 15.04 -4.60
N ILE A 113 15.23 13.86 -4.96
CA ILE A 113 14.98 12.63 -4.20
C ILE A 113 15.44 12.81 -2.74
N ASP A 114 14.62 12.36 -1.79
CA ASP A 114 14.97 12.41 -0.38
C ASP A 114 16.02 11.34 -0.02
N GLU A 115 16.81 11.63 1.02
CA GLU A 115 17.89 10.75 1.47
C GLU A 115 17.40 9.36 1.86
N ASP A 116 16.25 9.26 2.54
CA ASP A 116 15.68 7.99 2.98
C ASP A 116 15.33 7.08 1.79
N SER A 117 14.76 7.65 0.72
CA SER A 117 14.47 6.95 -0.53
C SER A 117 15.76 6.51 -1.25
N LEU A 118 16.79 7.35 -1.27
CA LEU A 118 18.08 7.01 -1.86
C LEU A 118 18.79 5.87 -1.08
N VAL A 119 18.75 5.91 0.25
CA VAL A 119 19.32 4.86 1.11
C VAL A 119 18.60 3.52 0.88
N LYS A 120 17.28 3.52 0.71
CA LYS A 120 16.52 2.30 0.37
C LYS A 120 16.98 1.71 -0.97
N LEU A 121 17.20 2.55 -1.98
CA LEU A 121 17.69 2.13 -3.29
C LEU A 121 19.08 1.48 -3.18
N VAL A 122 20.02 2.12 -2.49
CA VAL A 122 21.39 1.62 -2.30
C VAL A 122 21.40 0.31 -1.51
N ARG A 123 20.61 0.20 -0.44
CA ARG A 123 20.48 -1.04 0.34
C ARG A 123 19.94 -2.19 -0.50
N ALA A 124 18.90 -1.95 -1.30
CA ALA A 124 18.34 -2.96 -2.19
C ALA A 124 19.37 -3.45 -3.23
N ALA A 125 20.20 -2.55 -3.76
CA ALA A 125 21.29 -2.90 -4.67
C ALA A 125 22.41 -3.72 -3.97
N GLY A 126 22.72 -3.41 -2.71
CA GLY A 126 23.76 -4.08 -1.92
C GLY A 126 23.38 -5.44 -1.34
N THR A 127 22.09 -5.82 -1.35
CA THR A 127 21.60 -7.11 -0.80
C THR A 127 21.67 -8.29 -1.78
N ALA A 128 22.14 -8.10 -3.01
CA ALA A 128 22.36 -9.19 -3.94
C ALA A 128 23.69 -9.91 -3.60
N SER A 129 23.59 -11.08 -2.98
CA SER A 129 24.65 -12.09 -2.88
C SER A 129 24.06 -13.46 -3.19
#